data_AF-A0A3P6EJ76-F1
#
_entry.id   AF-A0A3P6EJ76-F1
#
_cell.length_a   1.000
_cell.length_b   1.000
_cell.length_c   1.000
_cell.angle_alpha   90.00
_cell.angle_beta   90.00
_cell.angle_gamma   90.00
#
_symmetry.space_group_name_H-M   'P 1'
#
loop_
_entity.id
_entity.type
_entity.pdbx_description
1 polymer ?
#
loop_
_entity_poly.entity_id
_entity_poly.type
_entity_poly.pdbx_seq_one_letter_code
_entity_poly.pdbx_strand_id
1 'polypeptide(L)'
;MDAIFLTDDPNTRKLLIGSLAKSFGCVYVCIWSHYFPRPSNYLRSLDGYYNETSQEPSTSSGSLARRLFHEYRQSVIPLQNGHIPSIAFMNNLPYLEISPQDTQRLAYNDAQRHLYQFFMNSNQ
;
A
#
# COMPACT_ATOMS: atom_id res chain seq x y z
N MET A 1 -11.48 -11.91 -0.13
CA MET A 1 -10.34 -11.10 0.35
C MET A 1 -9.39 -11.96 1.19
N ASP A 2 -9.92 -12.83 2.04
CA ASP A 2 -9.12 -13.69 2.96
C ASP A 2 -8.14 -14.64 2.25
N ALA A 3 -8.45 -15.08 1.03
CA ALA A 3 -7.55 -15.94 0.24
C ALA A 3 -6.14 -15.35 0.05
N ILE A 4 -5.98 -14.02 0.02
CA ILE A 4 -4.68 -13.34 -0.10
C ILE A 4 -3.85 -13.53 1.17
N PHE A 5 -4.49 -13.55 2.34
CA PHE A 5 -3.84 -13.72 3.63
C PHE A 5 -3.62 -15.19 4.01
N LEU A 6 -4.45 -16.09 3.48
CA LEU A 6 -4.43 -17.52 3.77
C LEU A 6 -3.51 -18.34 2.84
N THR A 7 -3.11 -17.79 1.70
CA THR A 7 -2.20 -18.49 0.79
C THR A 7 -0.75 -18.40 1.27
N ASP A 8 -0.10 -19.55 1.42
CA ASP A 8 1.33 -19.63 1.73
C ASP A 8 2.19 -19.48 0.47
N ASP A 9 1.66 -19.76 -0.72
CA ASP A 9 2.37 -19.61 -1.99
C ASP A 9 2.48 -18.12 -2.40
N PRO A 10 3.70 -17.55 -2.48
CA PRO A 10 3.89 -16.15 -2.85
C PRO A 10 3.45 -15.84 -4.29
N ASN A 11 3.51 -16.82 -5.21
CA ASN A 11 3.14 -16.58 -6.61
C ASN A 11 1.62 -16.44 -6.75
N THR A 12 0.86 -17.34 -6.13
CA THR A 12 -0.59 -17.28 -6.03
C THR A 12 -1.03 -15.99 -5.34
N ARG A 13 -0.35 -15.59 -4.26
CA ARG A 13 -0.61 -14.31 -3.59
C ARG A 13 -0.46 -13.11 -4.53
N LYS A 14 0.65 -13.04 -5.27
CA LYS A 14 0.87 -11.96 -6.26
C LYS A 14 -0.20 -11.92 -7.34
N LEU A 15 -0.63 -13.07 -7.85
CA LEU A 15 -1.71 -13.15 -8.84
C LEU A 15 -3.03 -12.61 -8.26
N LEU A 16 -3.38 -13.01 -7.04
CA LEU A 16 -4.60 -12.55 -6.37
C LEU A 16 -4.56 -11.03 -6.10
N ILE A 17 -3.43 -10.50 -5.63
CA ILE A 17 -3.26 -9.05 -5.40
C ILE A 17 -3.31 -8.29 -6.74
N GLY A 18 -2.70 -8.81 -7.80
CA GLY A 18 -2.76 -8.21 -9.13
C GLY A 18 -4.17 -8.15 -9.70
N SER A 19 -4.94 -9.24 -9.55
CA SER A 19 -6.36 -9.28 -9.92
C SER A 19 -7.19 -8.29 -9.10
N LEU A 20 -6.94 -8.19 -7.79
CA LEU A 20 -7.56 -7.22 -6.90
C LEU A 20 -7.28 -5.78 -7.36
N ALA A 21 -6.01 -5.45 -7.59
CA ALA A 21 -5.61 -4.12 -8.04
C ALA A 21 -6.34 -3.73 -9.34
N LYS A 22 -6.39 -4.64 -10.32
CA LYS A 22 -7.10 -4.43 -11.59
C LYS A 22 -8.60 -4.21 -11.39
N SER A 23 -9.26 -5.01 -10.54
CA SER A 23 -10.71 -4.89 -10.31
C SER A 23 -11.10 -3.55 -9.68
N PHE A 24 -10.22 -2.98 -8.86
CA PHE A 24 -10.44 -1.68 -8.21
C PHE A 24 -9.81 -0.50 -8.97
N GLY A 25 -9.18 -0.74 -10.12
CA GLY A 25 -8.44 0.30 -10.84
C GLY A 25 -7.26 0.88 -10.05
N CYS A 26 -6.74 0.16 -9.06
CA CYS A 26 -5.66 0.63 -8.21
C CYS A 26 -4.31 0.58 -8.93
N VAL A 27 -3.55 1.67 -8.81
CA VAL A 27 -2.17 1.75 -9.31
C VAL A 27 -1.21 0.93 -8.44
N TYR A 28 -1.50 0.77 -7.16
CA TYR A 28 -0.75 -0.10 -6.25
C TYR A 28 -1.65 -0.70 -5.18
N VAL A 29 -1.19 -1.79 -4.57
CA VAL A 29 -1.79 -2.43 -3.40
C VAL A 29 -0.66 -2.84 -2.44
N CYS A 30 -0.80 -2.50 -1.16
CA CYS A 30 0.08 -3.01 -0.10
C CYS A 30 -0.73 -3.88 0.86
N ILE A 31 -0.25 -5.08 1.15
CA ILE A 31 -0.82 -5.97 2.15
C ILE A 31 0.04 -5.90 3.40
N TRP A 32 -0.61 -5.61 4.52
CA TRP A 32 0.03 -5.45 5.82
C TRP A 32 -0.39 -6.57 6.76
N SER A 33 0.55 -7.07 7.56
CA SER A 33 0.29 -8.06 8.61
C SER A 33 0.88 -7.60 9.94
N HIS A 34 0.29 -8.02 11.06
CA HIS A 34 0.87 -7.77 12.38
C HIS A 34 2.28 -8.35 12.47
N TYR A 35 3.21 -7.54 12.98
CA TYR A 35 4.56 -7.98 13.29
C TYR A 35 4.51 -9.04 14.41
N PHE A 36 5.34 -10.08 14.31
CA PHE A 36 5.41 -11.15 15.32
C PHE A 36 6.61 -10.90 16.26
N PRO A 37 6.55 -11.24 17.57
CA PRO A 37 5.48 -11.91 18.31
C PRO A 37 4.30 -11.01 18.65
N ARG A 38 3.10 -11.61 18.76
CA ARG A 38 1.87 -10.94 19.21
C ARG A 38 1.86 -10.81 20.74
N PRO A 39 1.25 -9.76 21.31
CA PRO A 39 0.58 -8.64 20.63
C PRO A 39 1.59 -7.58 20.16
N SER A 40 1.62 -7.33 18.86
CA SER A 40 2.40 -6.23 18.30
C SER A 40 1.49 -5.15 17.78
N ASN A 41 1.73 -3.93 18.24
CA ASN A 41 1.09 -2.71 17.76
C ASN A 41 1.74 -2.21 16.46
N TYR A 42 2.44 -3.07 15.72
CA TYR A 42 3.13 -2.71 14.50
C TYR A 42 2.70 -3.60 13.34
N LEU A 43 2.59 -3.00 12.17
CA LEU A 43 2.36 -3.65 10.89
C LEU A 43 3.67 -3.73 10.11
N ARG A 44 3.84 -4.83 9.39
CA ARG A 44 4.90 -5.01 8.39
C ARG A 44 4.29 -5.47 7.07
N SER A 45 4.89 -5.06 5.96
CA SER A 45 4.44 -5.50 4.63
C SER A 45 4.57 -7.02 4.53
N LEU A 46 3.45 -7.66 4.23
CA LEU A 46 3.38 -9.07 3.88
C LEU A 46 3.67 -9.24 2.39
N ASP A 47 3.00 -8.44 1.56
CA ASP A 47 3.19 -8.44 0.11
C ASP A 47 2.68 -7.12 -0.50
N GLY A 48 2.85 -6.96 -1.81
CA GLY A 48 2.31 -5.81 -2.51
C GLY A 48 2.43 -5.90 -4.03
N TYR A 49 1.59 -5.13 -4.71
CA TYR A 49 1.53 -5.00 -6.16
C TYR A 49 1.68 -3.53 -6.54
N TYR A 50 2.43 -3.26 -7.61
CA TYR A 50 2.52 -1.95 -8.23
C TYR A 50 2.39 -2.13 -9.73
N ASN A 51 1.48 -1.38 -10.36
CA ASN A 51 1.29 -1.39 -11.79
C ASN A 51 2.27 -0.43 -12.45
N GLU A 52 3.38 -0.97 -12.96
CA GLU A 52 4.39 -0.16 -13.69
C GLU A 52 3.84 0.37 -15.02
N THR A 53 2.82 -0.25 -15.61
CA THR A 53 2.31 0.10 -16.95
C THR A 53 1.44 1.35 -16.95
N SER A 54 0.92 1.79 -15.79
CA SER A 54 0.16 3.04 -15.66
C SER A 54 1.02 4.31 -15.66
N GLN A 55 2.35 4.17 -15.69
CA GLN A 55 3.26 5.30 -15.86
C GLN A 55 4.17 5.02 -17.05
N GLU A 56 4.16 5.93 -18.01
CA GLU A 56 4.93 5.90 -19.27
C GLU A 56 6.30 5.21 -19.13
N PRO A 57 6.64 4.31 -20.07
CA PRO A 57 7.88 3.57 -20.03
C PRO A 57 9.05 4.56 -20.09
N SER A 58 9.98 4.45 -19.15
CA SER A 58 11.29 5.12 -19.18
C SER A 58 11.38 6.58 -18.71
N THR A 59 10.41 7.11 -17.96
CA THR A 59 10.59 8.42 -17.28
C THR A 59 11.24 8.28 -15.90
N SER A 60 12.02 9.27 -15.46
CA SER A 60 12.61 9.30 -14.10
C SER A 60 11.56 9.27 -12.99
N SER A 61 10.32 9.68 -13.29
CA SER A 61 9.18 9.64 -12.37
C SER A 61 8.68 8.22 -12.09
N GLY A 62 8.64 7.34 -13.10
CA GLY A 62 8.24 5.94 -12.91
C GLY A 62 9.24 5.15 -12.05
N SER A 63 10.54 5.47 -12.16
CA SER A 63 11.57 4.88 -11.29
C SER A 63 11.48 5.41 -9.86
N LEU A 64 11.12 6.68 -9.67
CA LEU A 64 10.89 7.28 -8.35
C LEU A 64 9.68 6.65 -7.64
N ALA A 65 8.54 6.49 -8.33
CA ALA A 65 7.33 5.88 -7.79
C ALA A 65 7.59 4.46 -7.27
N ARG A 66 8.30 3.66 -8.09
CA ARG A 66 8.70 2.30 -7.73
C ARG A 66 9.62 2.28 -6.52
N ARG A 67 10.56 3.22 -6.44
CA ARG A 67 11.48 3.35 -5.30
C ARG A 67 10.72 3.69 -4.02
N LEU A 68 9.85 4.69 -4.07
CA LEU A 68 9.00 5.08 -2.94
C LEU A 68 8.09 3.94 -2.50
N PHE A 69 7.53 3.18 -3.43
CA PHE A 69 6.70 2.01 -3.11
C PHE A 69 7.50 0.92 -2.40
N HIS A 70 8.71 0.67 -2.88
CA HIS A 70 9.60 -0.31 -2.27
C HIS A 70 10.01 0.12 -0.85
N GLU A 71 10.41 1.38 -0.65
CA GLU A 71 10.73 1.94 0.67
C GLU A 71 9.52 1.93 1.60
N TYR A 72 8.35 2.29 1.10
CA TYR A 72 7.10 2.22 1.85
C TYR A 72 6.83 0.80 2.36
N ARG A 73 6.98 -0.22 1.51
CA ARG A 73 6.80 -1.63 1.93
C ARG A 73 7.83 -2.10 2.95
N GLN A 74 9.04 -1.55 2.95
CA GLN A 74 10.06 -1.89 3.94
C GLN A 74 9.80 -1.26 5.32
N SER A 75 8.81 -0.37 5.42
CA SER A 75 8.47 0.32 6.66
C SER A 75 7.81 -0.59 7.68
N VAL A 76 7.98 -0.25 8.96
CA VAL A 76 7.24 -0.81 10.08
C VAL A 76 6.30 0.27 10.60
N ILE A 77 4.99 0.05 10.48
CA ILE A 77 3.99 1.09 10.74
C ILE A 77 3.34 0.82 12.11
N PRO A 78 3.42 1.73 13.09
CA PRO A 78 2.66 1.60 14.32
C PRO A 78 1.15 1.76 14.06
N LEU A 79 0.34 0.90 14.68
CA LEU A 79 -1.13 0.97 14.69
C LEU A 79 -1.66 2.09 15.59
N GLN A 80 -0.82 2.61 16.49
CA GLN A 80 -1.17 3.76 17.33
C GLN A 80 -1.34 5.01 16.46
N ASN A 81 -2.32 5.85 16.81
CA ASN A 81 -2.63 7.15 16.20
C ASN A 81 -3.28 7.15 14.81
N GLY A 82 -3.82 6.01 14.33
CA GLY A 82 -4.67 6.01 13.13
C GLY A 82 -3.92 6.26 11.81
N HIS A 83 -2.61 6.01 11.78
CA HIS A 83 -1.79 6.06 10.56
C HIS A 83 -2.20 4.94 9.61
N ILE A 84 -3.28 5.17 8.87
CA ILE A 84 -3.90 4.16 8.01
C ILE A 84 -3.19 4.16 6.64
N PRO A 85 -2.74 2.99 6.14
CA PRO A 85 -2.43 2.80 4.73
C PRO A 85 -3.63 3.21 3.87
N SER A 86 -3.40 4.03 2.85
CA SER A 86 -4.36 4.78 2.00
C SER A 86 -5.72 4.15 1.67
N ILE A 87 -5.85 2.82 1.69
CA ILE A 87 -7.12 2.10 1.74
C ILE A 87 -6.91 0.93 2.71
N ALA A 88 -7.51 1.00 3.89
CA ALA A 88 -7.65 -0.15 4.77
C ALA A 88 -8.99 -0.82 4.50
N PHE A 89 -9.04 -2.14 4.59
CA PHE A 89 -10.28 -2.88 4.69
C PHE A 89 -10.37 -3.41 6.11
N MET A 90 -11.45 -3.05 6.82
CA MET A 90 -11.78 -3.63 8.11
C MET A 90 -13.06 -4.43 7.91
N ASN A 91 -13.05 -5.72 8.24
CA ASN A 91 -14.21 -6.60 8.11
C ASN A 91 -14.81 -6.63 6.69
N ASN A 92 -13.96 -6.69 5.65
CA ASN A 92 -14.36 -6.73 4.23
C ASN A 92 -15.10 -5.49 3.69
N LEU A 93 -15.11 -4.37 4.43
CA LEU A 93 -15.62 -3.10 3.95
C LEU A 93 -14.47 -2.13 3.64
N PRO A 94 -14.53 -1.37 2.52
CA PRO A 94 -13.60 -0.28 2.28
C PRO A 94 -13.69 0.69 3.47
N TYR A 95 -12.61 0.83 4.23
CA TYR A 95 -12.69 1.47 5.54
C TYR A 95 -12.29 2.95 5.54
N LEU A 96 -11.69 3.50 4.48
CA LEU A 96 -11.40 4.94 4.44
C LEU A 96 -11.03 5.44 3.06
N GLU A 97 -11.65 6.55 2.64
CA GLU A 97 -11.18 7.40 1.54
C GLU A 97 -10.49 8.61 2.20
N ILE A 98 -9.15 8.64 2.18
CA ILE A 98 -8.38 9.63 2.93
C ILE A 98 -8.28 10.92 2.11
N SER A 99 -8.77 12.04 2.67
CA SER A 99 -8.63 13.35 2.03
C SER A 99 -7.14 13.74 1.91
N PRO A 100 -6.71 14.44 0.84
CA PRO A 100 -5.30 14.82 0.67
C PRO A 100 -4.70 15.59 1.86
N GLN A 101 -5.52 16.35 2.60
CA GLN A 101 -5.10 17.08 3.79
C GLN A 101 -4.83 16.13 4.97
N ASP A 102 -5.67 15.11 5.14
CA ASP A 102 -5.47 14.07 6.15
C ASP A 102 -4.32 13.13 5.77
N THR A 103 -4.13 12.87 4.49
CA THR A 103 -3.06 12.03 3.94
C THR A 103 -1.66 12.50 4.39
N GLN A 104 -1.42 13.81 4.48
CA GLN A 104 -0.15 14.34 5.00
C GLN A 104 0.00 14.17 6.51
N ARG A 105 -1.11 14.26 7.26
CA ARG A 105 -1.11 14.11 8.73
C ARG A 105 -1.01 12.64 9.16
N LEU A 106 -1.52 11.73 8.33
CA LEU A 106 -1.60 10.29 8.61
C LEU A 106 -0.39 9.50 8.09
N ALA A 107 0.49 10.13 7.29
CA ALA A 107 1.76 9.53 6.90
C ALA A 107 2.66 9.33 8.13
N TYR A 108 3.15 8.10 8.31
CA TYR A 108 4.05 7.75 9.40
C TYR A 108 5.51 8.12 9.11
N ASN A 109 5.93 8.01 7.85
CA ASN A 109 7.28 8.35 7.43
C ASN A 109 7.30 9.10 6.11
N ASP A 110 8.47 9.66 5.79
CA ASP A 110 8.65 10.46 4.59
C ASP A 110 8.43 9.66 3.31
N ALA A 111 8.79 8.38 3.26
CA ALA A 111 8.53 7.53 2.09
C ALA A 111 7.03 7.40 1.80
N GLN A 112 6.22 7.16 2.83
CA GLN A 112 4.76 7.11 2.74
C GLN A 112 4.19 8.47 2.32
N ARG A 113 4.71 9.56 2.90
CA ARG A 113 4.27 10.93 2.57
C ARG A 113 4.55 11.27 1.11
N HIS A 114 5.76 11.01 0.63
CA HIS A 114 6.15 11.26 -0.75
C HIS A 114 5.38 10.37 -1.73
N LEU A 115 5.14 9.11 -1.38
CA LEU A 115 4.33 8.21 -2.19
C LEU A 115 2.91 8.72 -2.35
N TYR A 116 2.29 9.16 -1.25
CA TYR A 116 0.96 9.75 -1.28
C TYR A 116 0.90 11.04 -2.10
N GLN A 117 1.86 11.96 -1.90
CA GLN A 117 1.93 13.19 -2.70
C GLN A 117 2.11 12.89 -4.19
N PHE A 118 2.94 11.92 -4.54
CA PHE A 118 3.18 11.52 -5.91
C PHE A 118 1.89 11.04 -6.60
N PHE A 119 1.12 10.14 -5.96
CA PHE A 119 -0.13 9.64 -6.56
C PHE A 119 -1.27 10.66 -6.56
N MET A 120 -1.33 11.57 -5.59
CA MET A 120 -2.34 12.64 -5.59
C MET A 120 -2.07 13.69 -6.68
N ASN A 121 -0.80 14.08 -6.86
CA ASN A 121 -0.42 15.07 -7.87
C ASN A 121 -0.45 14.51 -9.30
N SER A 122 -0.45 13.19 -9.47
CA SER A 122 -0.51 12.54 -10.79
C SER A 122 -1.93 12.40 -11.35
N ASN A 123 -2.97 12.79 -10.59
CA ASN A 123 -4.38 12.70 -10.98
C ASN A 123 -5.04 14.10 -11.20
N GLN A 124 -4.25 15.16 -11.32
CA GLN A 124 -4.67 16.49 -11.84
C GLN A 124 -4.24 16.65 -13.29
#